data_AF-A0A7T2WX63-F1
#
_entry.id   AF-A0A7T2WX63-F1
#
_cell.length_a   1.000
_cell.length_b   1.000
_cell.length_c   1.000
_cell.angle_alpha   90.00
_cell.angle_beta   90.00
_cell.angle_gamma   90.00
#
_symmetry.space_group_name_H-M   'P 1'
#
loop_
_entity.id
_entity.type
_entity.pdbx_description
1 polymer ?
#
loop_
_entity_poly.entity_id
_entity_poly.type
_entity_poly.pdbx_seq_one_letter_code
_entity_poly.pdbx_strand_id
1 'polypeptide(L)'
;MRWCFDTSALIEPWVRLYPPDLFAPIWQKLTELCEAGDIVAPIDVLHELEKQKDDLHDWAESEANEMFLDPDRRDVAARIWTVG
;
A
#
# COMPACT_ATOMS: atom_id res chain seq x y z
N MET A 1 4.72 -6.72 -10.47
CA MET A 1 4.18 -6.98 -9.13
C MET A 1 4.92 -8.13 -8.50
N ARG A 2 5.64 -7.82 -7.42
CA ARG A 2 6.50 -8.75 -6.69
C ARG A 2 6.00 -8.96 -5.26
N TRP A 3 5.28 -8.00 -4.71
CA TRP A 3 4.76 -8.03 -3.35
C TRP A 3 3.31 -7.55 -3.31
N CYS A 4 2.52 -8.17 -2.43
CA CYS A 4 1.15 -7.78 -2.09
C CYS A 4 1.14 -7.43 -0.60
N PHE A 5 0.81 -6.18 -0.26
CA PHE A 5 0.83 -5.70 1.11
C PHE A 5 -0.54 -5.86 1.76
N ASP A 6 -0.54 -6.21 3.04
CA ASP A 6 -1.70 -6.10 3.92
C ASP A 6 -1.62 -4.83 4.77
N THR A 7 -2.67 -4.56 5.54
CA THR A 7 -2.76 -3.39 6.43
C THR A 7 -1.63 -3.35 7.46
N SER A 8 -1.19 -4.51 7.97
CA SER A 8 -0.13 -4.58 8.98
C SER A 8 1.24 -4.22 8.41
N ALA A 9 1.50 -4.53 7.14
CA ALA A 9 2.69 -4.16 6.39
C ALA A 9 2.84 -2.64 6.20
N LEU A 10 1.78 -1.87 6.47
CA LEU A 10 1.81 -0.40 6.46
C LEU A 10 1.78 0.18 7.88
N ILE A 11 0.91 -0.31 8.75
CA ILE A 11 0.74 0.22 10.11
C ILE A 11 2.00 0.02 10.96
N GLU A 12 2.56 -1.19 11.02
CA GLU A 12 3.71 -1.47 11.92
C GLU A 12 4.94 -0.63 11.52
N PRO A 13 5.31 -0.53 10.22
CA PRO A 13 6.32 0.41 9.77
C PRO A 13 6.03 1.86 10.12
N TRP A 14 4.82 2.36 9.86
CA TRP A 14 4.49 3.77 10.08
C TRP A 14 4.54 4.16 11.56
N VAL A 15 4.00 3.30 12.44
CA VAL A 15 3.85 3.62 13.86
C VAL A 15 5.12 3.34 14.66
N ARG A 16 5.88 2.28 14.33
CA ARG A 16 6.90 1.74 15.26
C ARG A 16 8.32 1.70 14.70
N LEU A 17 8.49 1.48 13.41
CA LEU A 17 9.83 1.19 12.85
C LEU A 17 10.39 2.37 12.06
N TYR A 18 9.58 2.93 11.18
CA TYR A 18 9.95 3.94 10.22
C TYR A 18 8.90 5.07 10.12
N PRO A 19 8.58 5.79 11.21
CA PRO A 19 7.72 6.97 11.12
C PRO A 19 8.23 7.97 10.07
N PRO A 20 7.39 8.56 9.20
CA PRO A 20 7.85 9.45 8.12
C PRO A 20 8.60 10.69 8.62
N ASP A 21 8.28 11.18 9.81
CA ASP A 21 8.95 12.32 10.46
C ASP A 21 10.39 11.97 10.90
N LEU A 22 10.68 10.69 11.13
CA LEU A 22 12.01 10.19 11.48
C LEU A 22 12.76 9.60 10.28
N PHE A 23 12.05 8.95 9.36
CA PHE A 23 12.64 8.21 8.26
C PHE A 23 11.81 8.23 6.96
N ALA A 24 11.53 9.44 6.46
CA ALA A 24 10.85 9.67 5.18
C ALA A 24 11.39 8.88 3.95
N PRO A 25 12.71 8.62 3.78
CA PRO A 25 13.22 8.00 2.55
C PRO A 25 12.64 6.62 2.23
N ILE A 26 12.23 5.84 3.24
CA ILE A 26 11.60 4.54 2.99
C ILE A 26 10.23 4.68 2.33
N TRP A 27 9.44 5.69 2.73
CA TRP A 27 8.11 5.95 2.17
C TRP A 27 8.20 6.47 0.75
N GLN A 28 9.17 7.35 0.47
CA GLN A 28 9.49 7.76 -0.90
C GLN A 28 9.84 6.55 -1.77
N LYS A 29 10.62 5.60 -1.23
CA LYS A 29 10.94 4.38 -1.96
C LYS A 29 9.72 3.48 -2.17
N LEU A 30 8.79 3.43 -1.22
CA LEU A 30 7.54 2.70 -1.39
C LEU A 30 6.69 3.31 -2.50
N THR A 31 6.55 4.64 -2.55
CA THR A 31 5.90 5.37 -3.66
C THR A 31 6.49 4.96 -5.02
N GLU A 32 7.81 5.02 -5.18
CA GLU A 32 8.48 4.60 -6.43
C GLU A 32 8.17 3.14 -6.82
N LEU A 33 8.06 2.25 -5.83
CA LEU A 33 7.76 0.83 -6.07
C LEU A 33 6.28 0.59 -6.39
N CYS A 34 5.38 1.41 -5.84
CA CYS A 34 3.96 1.42 -6.20
C CYS A 34 3.78 1.90 -7.65
N GLU A 35 4.42 3.01 -8.03
CA GLU A 35 4.41 3.53 -9.42
C GLU A 35 5.00 2.52 -10.42
N ALA A 36 6.04 1.78 -10.02
CA ALA A 36 6.60 0.70 -10.84
C ALA A 36 5.69 -0.55 -10.92
N GLY A 37 4.61 -0.61 -10.13
CA GLY A 37 3.71 -1.76 -10.02
C GLY A 37 4.37 -2.98 -9.37
N ASP A 38 5.44 -2.79 -8.59
CA ASP A 38 6.16 -3.83 -7.87
C ASP A 38 5.53 -4.15 -6.52
N ILE A 39 4.94 -3.15 -5.87
CA ILE A 39 4.11 -3.27 -4.67
C ILE A 39 2.68 -2.90 -5.03
N VAL A 40 1.73 -3.71 -4.58
CA VAL A 40 0.30 -3.36 -4.59
C VAL A 40 -0.33 -3.83 -3.29
N ALA A 41 -1.56 -3.41 -3.03
CA ALA A 41 -2.42 -3.94 -1.98
C ALA A 41 -3.86 -4.08 -2.51
N PRO A 42 -4.70 -4.97 -1.93
CA PRO A 42 -6.12 -4.97 -2.18
C PRO A 42 -6.76 -3.65 -1.75
N ILE A 43 -7.80 -3.19 -2.46
CA ILE A 43 -8.53 -1.95 -2.12
C ILE A 43 -9.10 -1.97 -0.69
N ASP A 44 -9.39 -3.16 -0.14
CA ASP A 44 -9.84 -3.33 1.25
C ASP A 44 -8.82 -2.82 2.27
N VAL A 45 -7.52 -2.86 1.95
CA VAL A 45 -6.47 -2.30 2.83
C VAL A 45 -6.63 -0.79 2.97
N LEU A 46 -6.94 -0.07 1.88
CA LEU A 46 -7.20 1.37 1.95
C LEU A 46 -8.44 1.66 2.80
N HIS A 47 -9.52 0.89 2.62
CA HIS A 47 -10.73 1.01 3.44
C HIS A 47 -10.50 0.69 4.92
N GLU A 48 -9.56 -0.22 5.24
CA GLU A 48 -9.17 -0.48 6.61
C GLU A 48 -8.41 0.69 7.23
N LEU A 49 -7.51 1.33 6.49
CA LEU A 49 -6.78 2.53 6.92
C LEU A 49 -7.72 3.74 7.11
N GLU A 50 -8.74 3.89 6.25
CA GLU A 50 -9.76 4.95 6.35
C GLU A 50 -10.49 4.95 7.71
N LYS A 51 -10.53 3.82 8.43
CA LYS A 51 -11.17 3.77 9.75
C LYS A 51 -10.43 4.59 10.81
N GLN A 52 -9.12 4.79 10.68
CA GLN A 52 -8.34 5.61 11.61
C GLN A 52 -8.28 7.09 11.21
N LYS A 53 -8.36 7.41 9.91
CA LYS A 53 -8.28 8.78 9.37
C LYS A 53 -7.08 9.56 9.90
N ASP A 54 -5.92 8.94 9.82
CA ASP A 54 -4.64 9.47 10.29
C ASP A 54 -3.68 9.79 9.13
N ASP A 55 -2.49 10.28 9.45
CA ASP A 55 -1.49 10.66 8.45
C ASP A 55 -1.09 9.48 7.54
N LEU A 56 -1.19 8.23 8.03
CA LEU A 56 -0.93 7.03 7.22
C LEU A 56 -2.03 6.85 6.17
N HIS A 57 -3.29 7.04 6.56
CA HIS A 57 -4.40 7.06 5.61
C HIS A 57 -4.22 8.14 4.55
N ASP A 58 -3.82 9.35 4.94
CA ASP A 58 -3.63 10.46 3.99
C ASP A 58 -2.52 10.16 2.96
N TRP A 59 -1.42 9.53 3.41
CA TRP A 59 -0.40 9.03 2.49
C TRP A 59 -0.95 7.92 1.59
N ALA A 60 -1.65 6.93 2.13
CA ALA A 60 -2.20 5.83 1.36
C ALA A 60 -3.23 6.30 0.31
N GLU A 61 -4.05 7.30 0.63
CA GLU A 61 -4.99 7.93 -0.31
C GLU A 61 -4.25 8.63 -1.45
N SER A 62 -3.11 9.26 -1.17
CA SER A 62 -2.27 9.88 -2.22
C SER A 62 -1.67 8.87 -3.20
N GLU A 63 -1.49 7.62 -2.77
CA GLU A 63 -0.98 6.50 -3.57
C GLU A 63 -2.09 5.64 -4.20
N ALA A 64 -3.37 6.02 -4.01
CA ALA A 64 -4.55 5.21 -4.32
C ALA A 64 -4.56 4.62 -5.75
N ASN A 65 -4.13 5.40 -6.73
CA ASN A 65 -4.21 5.02 -8.15
C ASN A 65 -3.23 3.91 -8.53
N GLU A 66 -2.07 3.84 -7.88
CA GLU A 66 -0.99 2.92 -8.28
C GLU A 66 -0.88 1.71 -7.34
N MET A 67 -1.13 1.93 -6.05
CA MET A 67 -0.94 0.90 -5.03
C MET A 67 -2.16 0.00 -4.85
N PHE A 68 -3.38 0.56 -4.83
CA PHE A 68 -4.56 -0.17 -4.36
C PHE A 68 -5.43 -0.66 -5.51
N LEU A 69 -5.56 -1.98 -5.63
CA LEU A 69 -6.25 -2.61 -6.73
C LEU A 69 -7.46 -3.42 -6.23
N ASP A 70 -8.56 -3.35 -6.98
CA ASP A 70 -9.76 -4.15 -6.72
C ASP A 70 -9.54 -5.60 -7.19
N PRO A 71 -9.45 -6.59 -6.28
CA PRO A 71 -9.19 -7.98 -6.64
C PRO A 71 -10.34 -8.63 -7.43
N ASP A 72 -11.56 -8.10 -7.35
CA ASP A 72 -12.73 -8.62 -8.08
C ASP A 72 -12.74 -8.17 -9.54
N ARG A 73 -11.92 -7.17 -9.89
CA ARG A 73 -11.71 -6.80 -11.29
C ARG A 73 -10.92 -7.87 -12.04
N ARG A 74 -11.53 -8.38 -13.11
CA ARG A 74 -10.99 -9.49 -13.94
C ARG A 74 -9.59 -9.24 -14.50
N ASP A 75 -9.27 -7.98 -14.80
CA ASP A 75 -7.96 -7.54 -15.30
C ASP A 75 -6.89 -7.42 -14.20
N VAL A 76 -7.32 -7.34 -12.94
CA VAL A 76 -6.46 -7.16 -11.76
C VAL A 76 -6.20 -8.49 -11.05
N ALA A 77 -7.18 -9.39 -11.01
CA ALA A 77 -7.05 -10.70 -10.35
C ALA A 77 -5.79 -11.46 -10.81
N ALA A 78 -5.47 -11.44 -12.11
CA ALA A 78 -4.27 -12.08 -12.62
C ALA A 78 -2.96 -11.48 -12.06
N ARG A 79 -2.95 -10.21 -11.67
CA ARG A 79 -1.77 -9.57 -11.04
C ARG A 79 -1.59 -10.01 -9.59
N ILE A 80 -2.69 -10.16 -8.85
CA ILE A 80 -2.68 -10.50 -7.42
C ILE A 80 -2.43 -12.00 -7.16
N TRP A 81 -3.03 -12.89 -7.96
CA TRP A 81 -3.04 -14.33 -7.70
C TRP A 81 -1.90 -15.13 -8.36
N THR A 82 -0.96 -14.49 -9.05
CA THR A 82 0.17 -15.18 -9.73
C THR A 82 1.38 -15.42 -8.82
N VAL A 83 1.36 -14.92 -7.58
CA VAL A 83 2.41 -15.16 -6.59
C VAL A 83 1.98 -16.32 -5.68
N GLY A 84 2.10 -17.55 -6.18
CA GLY A 84 1.83 -18.79 -5.45
C GLY A 84 2.94 -19.82 -5.70
#